data_AF-A0A4Z0WE75-F1
#
_entry.id   AF-A0A4Z0WE75-F1
#
_cell.length_a   1.000
_cell.length_b   1.000
_cell.length_c   1.000
_cell.angle_alpha   90.00
_cell.angle_beta   90.00
_cell.angle_gamma   90.00
#
_symmetry.space_group_name_H-M   'P 1'
#
loop_
_entity.id
_entity.type
_entity.pdbx_description
1 polymer ?
#
loop_
_entity_poly.entity_id
_entity_poly.type
_entity_poly.pdbx_seq_one_letter_code
_entity_poly.pdbx_strand_id
1 'polypeptide(L)'
;MSNATALIKTTNGYKPLIQIDGLEHLDFDFSTRLFTLPVIEDIEQPVKLLLQSEHFIAEWTRVDTRHVETLGMNAEAQFSVDKLDDDKYEITLNQPTETDRVILVNLGWHTNAVYGVALSEPAAILEKLYGPGTDHSPVSAEYTLGMMARQPNAPQKVLDLHQHWQDEISHAQATDFFGRIESVWANYEKAEGAAERLSALEDIKEMAQNYLDDFPRGRERDTVETRLKTATDKLGAI
;
A
#
# COMPACT_ATOMS: atom_id res chain seq x y z
N MET A 1 -10.44 1.49 -35.51
CA MET A 1 -10.00 1.03 -34.18
C MET A 1 -10.11 -0.47 -34.22
N SER A 2 -9.02 -1.21 -34.00
CA SER A 2 -9.09 -2.68 -34.01
C SER A 2 -9.79 -3.16 -32.74
N ASN A 3 -10.70 -4.12 -32.88
CA ASN A 3 -11.36 -4.79 -31.75
C ASN A 3 -10.45 -5.91 -31.25
N ALA A 4 -9.28 -5.55 -30.70
CA ALA A 4 -8.47 -6.53 -30.01
C ALA A 4 -9.25 -7.02 -28.77
N THR A 5 -9.21 -8.32 -28.49
CA THR A 5 -9.77 -8.87 -27.25
C THR A 5 -8.70 -9.72 -26.58
N ALA A 6 -8.55 -9.56 -25.27
CA ALA A 6 -7.68 -10.39 -24.45
C ALA A 6 -8.51 -11.17 -23.43
N LEU A 7 -8.31 -12.48 -23.37
CA LEU A 7 -8.95 -13.38 -22.41
C LEU A 7 -7.89 -14.15 -21.64
N ILE A 8 -8.18 -14.52 -20.39
CA ILE A 8 -7.34 -15.42 -19.58
C ILE A 8 -8.00 -16.78 -19.43
N LYS A 9 -7.20 -17.85 -19.52
CA LYS A 9 -7.64 -19.22 -19.32
C LYS A 9 -7.86 -19.50 -17.84
N THR A 10 -9.01 -20.06 -17.53
CA THR A 10 -9.44 -20.54 -16.21
C THR A 10 -9.82 -22.02 -16.31
N THR A 11 -9.99 -22.65 -15.16
CA THR A 11 -10.54 -24.02 -15.05
C THR A 11 -11.93 -24.17 -15.66
N ASN A 12 -12.70 -23.07 -15.74
CA ASN A 12 -14.08 -23.05 -16.23
C ASN A 12 -14.23 -22.45 -17.64
N GLY A 13 -13.12 -22.22 -18.36
CA GLY A 13 -13.14 -21.62 -19.70
C GLY A 13 -12.28 -20.37 -19.80
N TYR A 14 -12.63 -19.44 -20.68
CA TYR A 14 -11.90 -18.18 -20.84
C TYR A 14 -12.72 -17.02 -20.25
N LYS A 15 -12.05 -16.12 -19.53
CA LYS A 15 -12.65 -14.90 -18.98
C LYS A 15 -11.97 -13.66 -19.56
N PRO A 16 -12.71 -12.58 -19.84
CA PRO A 16 -12.12 -11.37 -20.44
C PRO A 16 -11.23 -10.61 -19.47
N LEU A 17 -10.13 -10.05 -19.99
CA LEU A 17 -9.41 -8.97 -19.34
C LEU A 17 -10.10 -7.64 -19.67
N ILE A 18 -9.90 -6.63 -18.82
CA ILE A 18 -10.42 -5.28 -19.06
C ILE A 18 -9.30 -4.42 -19.66
N GLN A 19 -9.63 -3.68 -20.73
CA GLN A 19 -8.77 -2.63 -21.24
C GLN A 19 -8.72 -1.46 -20.25
N ILE A 20 -7.53 -1.01 -19.91
CA ILE A 20 -7.33 0.09 -18.98
C ILE A 20 -7.33 1.40 -19.76
N ASP A 21 -8.38 2.20 -19.55
CA ASP A 21 -8.57 3.45 -20.28
C ASP A 21 -7.45 4.46 -20.03
N GLY A 22 -7.01 5.11 -21.12
CA GLY A 22 -6.03 6.19 -21.10
C GLY A 22 -4.57 5.74 -20.91
N LEU A 23 -4.27 4.45 -21.08
CA LEU A 23 -2.90 3.91 -20.99
C LEU A 23 -2.50 3.18 -22.28
N GLU A 24 -1.35 3.58 -22.84
CA GLU A 24 -0.79 3.01 -24.07
C GLU A 24 0.48 2.16 -23.80
N HIS A 25 1.05 2.29 -22.60
CA HIS A 25 2.33 1.69 -22.22
C HIS A 25 2.28 1.06 -20.83
N LEU A 26 3.26 0.20 -20.52
CA LEU A 26 3.39 -0.45 -19.22
C LEU A 26 4.28 0.35 -18.25
N ASP A 27 4.95 1.41 -18.66
CA ASP A 27 5.84 2.19 -17.79
C ASP A 27 5.12 3.10 -16.78
N PHE A 28 3.80 3.01 -16.68
CA PHE A 28 2.98 3.76 -15.73
C PHE A 28 2.90 3.08 -14.35
N ASP A 29 2.55 3.88 -13.34
CA ASP A 29 2.16 3.39 -12.02
C ASP A 29 0.69 2.92 -12.05
N PHE A 30 0.50 1.59 -12.03
CA PHE A 30 -0.82 0.96 -12.05
C PHE A 30 -1.50 0.92 -10.69
N SER A 31 -0.87 1.45 -9.63
CA SER A 31 -1.46 1.47 -8.30
C SER A 31 -2.86 2.07 -8.35
N THR A 32 -3.05 3.19 -9.05
CA THR A 32 -4.34 3.91 -9.20
C THR A 32 -5.45 3.14 -9.92
N ARG A 33 -5.14 1.99 -10.51
CA ARG A 33 -6.08 1.14 -11.25
C ARG A 33 -6.37 -0.18 -10.54
N LEU A 34 -5.65 -0.48 -9.46
CA LEU A 34 -5.70 -1.78 -8.78
C LEU A 34 -7.13 -2.29 -8.55
N PHE A 35 -7.99 -1.47 -7.96
CA PHE A 35 -9.36 -1.87 -7.60
C PHE A 35 -10.37 -1.73 -8.75
N THR A 36 -9.91 -1.35 -9.93
CA THR A 36 -10.73 -1.32 -11.16
C THR A 36 -10.50 -2.54 -12.05
N LEU A 37 -9.49 -3.34 -11.73
CA LEU A 37 -9.19 -4.56 -12.47
C LEU A 37 -10.18 -5.67 -12.13
N PRO A 38 -10.54 -6.52 -13.11
CA PRO A 38 -11.31 -7.71 -12.83
C PRO A 38 -10.48 -8.67 -11.97
N VAL A 39 -11.14 -9.37 -11.05
CA VAL A 39 -10.53 -10.40 -10.20
C VAL A 39 -10.83 -11.78 -10.78
N ILE A 40 -9.81 -12.60 -11.01
CA ILE A 40 -9.94 -13.96 -11.53
C ILE A 40 -9.03 -14.91 -10.73
N GLU A 41 -9.65 -15.73 -9.88
CA GLU A 41 -8.95 -16.60 -8.90
C GLU A 41 -8.73 -18.05 -9.38
N ASP A 42 -9.46 -18.50 -10.40
CA ASP A 42 -9.49 -19.90 -10.87
C ASP A 42 -8.57 -20.16 -12.08
N ILE A 43 -7.39 -19.54 -12.06
CA ILE A 43 -6.41 -19.55 -13.14
C ILE A 43 -5.66 -20.88 -13.21
N GLU A 44 -5.58 -21.46 -14.42
CA GLU A 44 -4.74 -22.62 -14.68
C GLU A 44 -3.26 -22.21 -14.78
N GLN A 45 -2.36 -23.09 -14.35
CA GLN A 45 -0.92 -22.90 -14.48
C GLN A 45 -0.33 -23.88 -15.52
N PRO A 46 0.57 -23.43 -16.41
CA PRO A 46 1.02 -22.05 -16.58
C PRO A 46 -0.11 -21.12 -17.06
N VAL A 47 0.00 -19.83 -16.73
CA VAL A 47 -1.01 -18.84 -17.16
C VAL A 47 -1.04 -18.75 -18.68
N LYS A 48 -2.25 -18.87 -19.24
CA LYS A 48 -2.49 -18.74 -20.67
C LYS A 48 -3.44 -17.59 -20.97
N LEU A 49 -3.10 -16.78 -21.94
CA LEU A 49 -3.93 -15.70 -22.45
C LEU A 49 -4.30 -16.01 -23.90
N LEU A 50 -5.57 -15.88 -24.24
CA LEU A 50 -6.04 -15.92 -25.62
C LEU A 50 -6.20 -14.48 -26.11
N LEU A 51 -5.49 -14.16 -27.17
CA LEU A 51 -5.60 -12.88 -27.86
C LEU A 51 -6.28 -13.07 -29.20
N GLN A 52 -7.25 -12.21 -29.49
CA GLN A 52 -7.87 -12.11 -30.80
C GLN A 52 -7.59 -10.72 -31.39
N SER A 53 -6.81 -10.65 -32.47
CA SER A 53 -6.45 -9.40 -33.16
C SER A 53 -5.85 -9.66 -34.55
N GLU A 54 -6.38 -8.98 -35.57
CA GLU A 54 -5.87 -9.04 -36.96
C GLU A 54 -4.52 -8.32 -37.14
N HIS A 55 -4.07 -7.57 -36.15
CA HIS A 55 -2.84 -6.76 -36.21
C HIS A 55 -1.85 -7.11 -35.10
N PHE A 56 -1.97 -8.32 -34.55
CA PHE A 56 -1.08 -8.80 -33.50
C PHE A 56 0.34 -9.04 -34.05
N ILE A 57 1.32 -8.47 -33.34
CA ILE A 57 2.75 -8.66 -33.63
C ILE A 57 3.45 -9.03 -32.31
N ALA A 58 4.00 -10.24 -32.27
CA ALA A 58 4.54 -10.85 -31.05
C ALA A 58 5.70 -10.02 -30.49
N GLU A 59 6.55 -9.46 -31.36
CA GLU A 59 7.74 -8.68 -31.00
C GLU A 59 7.42 -7.37 -30.28
N TRP A 60 6.19 -6.86 -30.42
CA TRP A 60 5.72 -5.62 -29.79
C TRP A 60 4.84 -5.87 -28.58
N THR A 61 4.44 -7.12 -28.37
CA THR A 61 3.65 -7.49 -27.20
C THR A 61 4.55 -7.55 -25.98
N ARG A 62 4.06 -7.03 -24.86
CA ARG A 62 4.73 -7.11 -23.56
C ARG A 62 3.73 -7.58 -22.52
N VAL A 63 4.20 -8.41 -21.59
CA VAL A 63 3.40 -8.88 -20.47
C VAL A 63 4.17 -8.60 -19.20
N ASP A 64 3.55 -7.92 -18.25
CA ASP A 64 4.07 -7.67 -16.93
C ASP A 64 3.28 -8.48 -15.90
N THR A 65 3.97 -9.00 -14.89
CA THR A 65 3.34 -9.57 -13.69
C THR A 65 3.82 -8.81 -12.48
N ARG A 66 2.95 -8.00 -11.88
CA ARG A 66 3.32 -7.10 -10.78
C ARG A 66 2.70 -7.57 -9.48
N HIS A 67 3.45 -7.53 -8.39
CA HIS A 67 2.86 -7.76 -7.08
C HIS A 67 1.89 -6.63 -6.74
N VAL A 68 0.78 -6.98 -6.08
CA VAL A 68 -0.19 -5.99 -5.60
C VAL A 68 0.46 -4.94 -4.71
N GLU A 69 1.46 -5.31 -3.93
CA GLU A 69 2.24 -4.40 -3.07
C GLU A 69 3.05 -3.36 -3.86
N THR A 70 3.56 -3.72 -5.04
CA THR A 70 4.57 -2.93 -5.77
C THR A 70 4.17 -2.70 -7.23
N LEU A 71 2.90 -2.34 -7.46
CA LEU A 71 2.34 -2.12 -8.81
C LEU A 71 3.04 -1.05 -9.66
N GLY A 72 3.76 -0.12 -9.03
CA GLY A 72 4.61 0.85 -9.73
C GLY A 72 5.93 0.27 -10.25
N MET A 73 6.29 -0.95 -9.87
CA MET A 73 7.53 -1.61 -10.30
C MET A 73 7.26 -2.51 -11.50
N ASN A 74 7.95 -2.23 -12.61
CA ASN A 74 7.88 -3.06 -13.80
C ASN A 74 8.51 -4.43 -13.53
N ALA A 75 7.84 -5.48 -13.97
CA ALA A 75 8.28 -6.86 -13.84
C ALA A 75 7.83 -7.64 -15.07
N GLU A 76 8.62 -7.50 -16.14
CA GLU A 76 8.36 -8.14 -17.42
C GLU A 76 8.40 -9.67 -17.24
N ALA A 77 7.32 -10.33 -17.65
CA ALA A 77 7.19 -11.77 -17.61
C ALA A 77 7.81 -12.37 -18.87
N GLN A 78 8.47 -13.53 -18.70
CA GLN A 78 8.86 -14.34 -19.85
C GLN A 78 7.65 -15.09 -20.38
N PHE A 79 7.41 -15.01 -21.69
CA PHE A 79 6.29 -15.69 -22.33
C PHE A 79 6.67 -16.27 -23.70
N SER A 80 5.88 -17.23 -24.15
CA SER A 80 5.88 -17.73 -25.53
C SER A 80 4.56 -17.34 -26.22
N VAL A 81 4.58 -17.34 -27.55
CA VAL A 81 3.39 -17.05 -28.37
C VAL A 81 3.21 -18.14 -29.41
N ASP A 82 2.03 -18.72 -29.43
CA ASP A 82 1.61 -19.71 -30.43
C ASP A 82 0.46 -19.14 -31.27
N LYS A 83 0.60 -19.17 -32.60
CA LYS A 83 -0.50 -18.81 -33.51
C LYS A 83 -1.48 -19.99 -33.58
N LEU A 84 -2.72 -19.77 -33.16
CA LEU A 84 -3.79 -20.78 -33.19
C LEU A 84 -4.60 -20.72 -34.48
N ASP A 85 -4.86 -19.50 -34.97
CA ASP A 85 -5.62 -19.21 -36.21
C ASP A 85 -5.17 -17.85 -36.76
N ASP A 86 -5.74 -17.40 -37.89
CA ASP A 86 -5.33 -16.18 -38.58
C ASP A 86 -5.37 -14.91 -37.74
N ASP A 87 -6.31 -14.82 -36.80
CA ASP A 87 -6.47 -13.69 -35.88
C ASP A 87 -6.35 -14.09 -34.40
N LYS A 88 -5.95 -15.34 -34.10
CA LYS A 88 -5.93 -15.89 -32.73
C LYS A 88 -4.57 -16.38 -32.31
N TYR A 89 -4.15 -15.95 -31.13
CA TYR A 89 -2.84 -16.22 -30.57
C TYR A 89 -2.98 -16.64 -29.11
N GLU A 90 -2.25 -17.67 -28.71
CA GLU A 90 -2.10 -18.04 -27.31
C GLU A 90 -0.77 -17.51 -26.78
N ILE A 91 -0.81 -16.72 -25.71
CA ILE A 91 0.37 -16.34 -24.94
C ILE A 91 0.43 -17.23 -23.71
N THR A 92 1.56 -17.91 -23.51
CA THR A 92 1.79 -18.71 -22.31
C THR A 92 2.91 -18.09 -21.49
N LEU A 93 2.64 -17.81 -20.21
CA LEU A 93 3.69 -17.38 -19.28
C LEU A 93 4.57 -18.58 -18.93
N ASN A 94 5.88 -18.42 -19.11
CA ASN A 94 6.83 -19.53 -18.96
C ASN A 94 7.06 -19.93 -17.50
N GLN A 95 6.71 -19.05 -16.56
CA GLN A 95 6.90 -19.26 -15.13
C GLN A 95 5.55 -19.28 -14.42
N PRO A 96 5.41 -20.10 -13.36
CA PRO A 96 4.26 -20.03 -12.47
C PRO A 96 4.06 -18.60 -11.97
N THR A 97 2.83 -18.10 -12.07
CA THR A 97 2.49 -16.76 -11.58
C THR A 97 1.78 -16.87 -10.25
N GLU A 98 2.32 -16.22 -9.22
CA GLU A 98 1.74 -16.18 -7.87
C GLU A 98 0.40 -15.44 -7.87
N THR A 99 -0.51 -15.85 -6.98
CA THR A 99 -1.89 -15.33 -6.95
C THR A 99 -1.99 -13.92 -6.37
N ASP A 100 -0.93 -13.42 -5.74
CA ASP A 100 -0.84 -12.05 -5.21
C ASP A 100 -0.42 -11.01 -6.27
N ARG A 101 -0.49 -11.39 -7.55
CA ARG A 101 -0.07 -10.55 -8.68
C ARG A 101 -1.22 -10.05 -9.54
N VAL A 102 -0.94 -8.97 -10.24
CA VAL A 102 -1.69 -8.44 -11.37
C VAL A 102 -0.96 -8.77 -12.66
N ILE A 103 -1.68 -9.22 -13.67
CA ILE A 103 -1.16 -9.39 -15.02
C ILE A 103 -1.58 -8.18 -15.86
N LEU A 104 -0.61 -7.58 -16.54
CA LEU A 104 -0.81 -6.48 -17.48
C LEU A 104 -0.27 -6.88 -18.84
N VAL A 105 -1.05 -6.63 -19.89
CA VAL A 105 -0.70 -7.02 -21.26
C VAL A 105 -0.78 -5.79 -22.14
N ASN A 106 0.33 -5.44 -22.78
CA ASN A 106 0.36 -4.42 -23.82
C ASN A 106 0.50 -5.09 -25.18
N LEU A 107 -0.45 -4.82 -26.07
CA LEU A 107 -0.51 -5.39 -27.42
C LEU A 107 0.25 -4.57 -28.48
N GLY A 108 1.00 -3.54 -28.06
CA GLY A 108 1.85 -2.72 -28.91
C GLY A 108 1.11 -1.60 -29.66
N TRP A 109 1.88 -0.82 -30.43
CA TRP A 109 1.49 0.48 -31.01
C TRP A 109 0.34 0.45 -32.03
N HIS A 110 -0.06 -0.71 -32.53
CA HIS A 110 -1.21 -0.80 -33.45
C HIS A 110 -2.56 -0.80 -32.74
N THR A 111 -2.58 -1.20 -31.48
CA THR A 111 -3.82 -1.27 -30.67
C THR A 111 -3.86 -0.17 -29.62
N ASN A 112 -2.70 0.34 -29.18
CA ASN A 112 -2.56 1.31 -28.08
C ASN A 112 -3.39 0.92 -26.84
N ALA A 113 -3.45 -0.38 -26.55
CA ALA A 113 -4.30 -0.91 -25.50
C ALA A 113 -3.48 -1.72 -24.50
N VAL A 114 -3.61 -1.35 -23.22
CA VAL A 114 -3.16 -2.15 -22.09
C VAL A 114 -4.37 -2.85 -21.48
N TYR A 115 -4.27 -4.17 -21.28
CA TYR A 115 -5.27 -4.99 -20.61
C TYR A 115 -4.76 -5.42 -19.24
N GLY A 116 -5.65 -5.53 -18.25
CA GLY A 116 -5.27 -5.93 -16.90
C GLY A 116 -6.24 -6.89 -16.21
N VAL A 117 -5.71 -7.67 -15.28
CA VAL A 117 -6.47 -8.57 -14.38
C VAL A 117 -5.70 -8.80 -13.09
N ALA A 118 -6.40 -8.83 -11.95
CA ALA A 118 -5.86 -9.27 -10.66
C ALA A 118 -6.13 -10.78 -10.45
N LEU A 119 -5.13 -11.52 -9.98
CA LEU A 119 -5.24 -12.98 -9.80
C LEU A 119 -5.87 -13.41 -8.47
N SER A 120 -6.12 -12.46 -7.58
CA SER A 120 -6.96 -12.59 -6.39
C SER A 120 -7.45 -11.21 -5.96
N GLU A 121 -8.44 -11.17 -5.05
CA GLU A 121 -8.98 -9.92 -4.52
C GLU A 121 -7.87 -9.04 -3.91
N PRO A 122 -7.55 -7.87 -4.51
CA PRO A 122 -6.44 -7.04 -4.04
C PRO A 122 -6.58 -6.58 -2.59
N ALA A 123 -7.80 -6.25 -2.14
CA ALA A 123 -8.01 -5.84 -0.75
C ALA A 123 -7.73 -6.97 0.25
N ALA A 124 -7.96 -8.23 -0.13
CA ALA A 124 -7.65 -9.39 0.70
C ALA A 124 -6.14 -9.66 0.75
N ILE A 125 -5.44 -9.48 -0.37
CA ILE A 125 -3.97 -9.56 -0.41
C ILE A 125 -3.36 -8.50 0.51
N LEU A 126 -3.82 -7.24 0.40
CA LEU A 126 -3.31 -6.15 1.21
C LEU A 126 -3.58 -6.35 2.71
N GLU A 127 -4.74 -6.89 3.09
CA GLU A 127 -4.99 -7.26 4.49
C GLU A 127 -4.04 -8.36 4.97
N LYS A 128 -3.74 -9.36 4.15
CA LYS A 128 -2.80 -10.41 4.52
C LYS A 128 -1.39 -9.85 4.73
N LEU A 129 -0.97 -8.90 3.90
CA LEU A 129 0.36 -8.29 3.96
C LEU A 129 0.47 -7.25 5.08
N TYR A 130 -0.54 -6.41 5.25
CA TYR A 130 -0.47 -5.23 6.11
C TYR A 130 -1.47 -5.23 7.27
N GLY A 131 -2.06 -6.39 7.57
CA GLY A 131 -3.02 -6.53 8.66
C GLY A 131 -2.37 -6.32 10.04
N PRO A 132 -3.17 -6.11 11.09
CA PRO A 132 -2.65 -5.99 12.45
C PRO A 132 -1.79 -7.20 12.84
N GLY A 133 -0.59 -6.95 13.38
CA GLY A 133 0.34 -7.98 13.84
C GLY A 133 1.34 -8.48 12.80
N THR A 134 1.33 -7.95 11.58
CA THR A 134 2.40 -8.18 10.60
C THR A 134 3.65 -7.35 10.93
N ASP A 135 4.84 -7.92 10.70
CA ASP A 135 6.11 -7.23 10.94
C ASP A 135 6.47 -6.33 9.75
N HIS A 136 5.98 -5.09 9.78
CA HIS A 136 6.30 -4.07 8.80
C HIS A 136 6.72 -2.76 9.49
N SER A 137 7.58 -2.00 8.82
CA SER A 137 7.83 -0.61 9.21
C SER A 137 6.54 0.20 9.04
N PRO A 138 6.02 0.87 10.09
CA PRO A 138 4.78 1.63 10.01
C PRO A 138 4.77 2.68 8.90
N VAL A 139 5.90 3.37 8.70
CA VAL A 139 6.05 4.39 7.66
C VAL A 139 5.98 3.79 6.26
N SER A 140 6.63 2.64 6.04
CA SER A 140 6.59 1.97 4.74
C SER A 140 5.19 1.42 4.43
N ALA A 141 4.52 0.83 5.42
CA ALA A 141 3.17 0.31 5.27
C ALA A 141 2.16 1.44 4.98
N GLU A 142 2.25 2.56 5.73
CA GLU A 142 1.42 3.73 5.49
C GLU A 142 1.63 4.32 4.10
N TYR A 143 2.89 4.41 3.63
CA TYR A 143 3.19 4.93 2.30
C TYR A 143 2.52 4.09 1.19
N THR A 144 2.70 2.77 1.23
CA THR A 144 2.10 1.86 0.24
C THR A 144 0.57 1.91 0.29
N LEU A 145 -0.02 1.76 1.48
CA LEU A 145 -1.48 1.78 1.64
C LEU A 145 -2.07 3.16 1.32
N GLY A 146 -1.37 4.26 1.62
CA GLY A 146 -1.80 5.61 1.33
C GLY A 146 -1.87 5.91 -0.17
N MET A 147 -1.03 5.29 -0.99
CA MET A 147 -1.17 5.32 -2.46
C MET A 147 -2.47 4.64 -2.91
N MET A 148 -2.83 3.53 -2.28
CA MET A 148 -4.01 2.74 -2.63
C MET A 148 -5.31 3.37 -2.10
N ALA A 149 -5.29 3.88 -0.87
CA ALA A 149 -6.39 4.54 -0.18
C ALA A 149 -6.85 5.84 -0.87
N ARG A 150 -5.95 6.52 -1.58
CA ARG A 150 -6.28 7.75 -2.34
C ARG A 150 -7.10 7.50 -3.61
N GLN A 151 -7.34 6.24 -3.98
CA GLN A 151 -8.15 5.94 -5.16
C GLN A 151 -9.62 6.28 -4.92
N PRO A 152 -10.33 6.83 -5.92
CA PRO A 152 -11.75 7.18 -5.78
C PRO A 152 -12.65 6.01 -5.32
N ASN A 153 -12.27 4.78 -5.67
CA ASN A 153 -13.02 3.56 -5.36
C ASN A 153 -12.24 2.63 -4.42
N ALA A 154 -11.34 3.17 -3.59
CA ALA A 154 -10.61 2.37 -2.62
C ALA A 154 -11.59 1.63 -1.69
N PRO A 155 -11.48 0.28 -1.55
CA PRO A 155 -12.33 -0.46 -0.64
C PRO A 155 -12.17 0.04 0.81
N GLN A 156 -13.26 0.09 1.57
CA GLN A 156 -13.25 0.55 2.98
C GLN A 156 -12.16 -0.16 3.79
N LYS A 157 -11.96 -1.45 3.53
CA LYS A 157 -10.92 -2.26 4.15
C LYS A 157 -9.50 -1.69 3.99
N VAL A 158 -9.20 -1.13 2.83
CA VAL A 158 -7.89 -0.51 2.54
C VAL A 158 -7.76 0.82 3.27
N LEU A 159 -8.86 1.59 3.38
CA LEU A 159 -8.91 2.80 4.19
C LEU A 159 -8.69 2.50 5.68
N ASP A 160 -9.29 1.42 6.18
CA ASP A 160 -9.13 0.99 7.58
C ASP A 160 -7.69 0.53 7.86
N LEU A 161 -7.06 -0.21 6.93
CA LEU A 161 -5.64 -0.55 7.02
C LEU A 161 -4.76 0.69 7.00
N HIS A 162 -5.02 1.64 6.10
CA HIS A 162 -4.28 2.90 6.03
C HIS A 162 -4.38 3.67 7.34
N GLN A 163 -5.58 3.82 7.91
CA GLN A 163 -5.80 4.47 9.19
C GLN A 163 -5.08 3.74 10.34
N HIS A 164 -5.12 2.41 10.37
CA HIS A 164 -4.41 1.62 11.37
C HIS A 164 -2.91 1.96 11.41
N TRP A 165 -2.26 2.01 10.24
CA TRP A 165 -0.83 2.32 10.19
C TRP A 165 -0.52 3.79 10.49
N GLN A 166 -1.43 4.72 10.17
CA GLN A 166 -1.32 6.11 10.64
C GLN A 166 -1.39 6.20 12.16
N ASP A 167 -2.27 5.42 12.80
CA ASP A 167 -2.39 5.36 14.25
C ASP A 167 -1.14 4.74 14.89
N GLU A 168 -0.54 3.70 14.29
CA GLU A 168 0.73 3.12 14.77
C GLU A 168 1.91 4.09 14.64
N ILE A 169 1.99 4.87 13.55
CA ILE A 169 2.99 5.95 13.42
C ILE A 169 2.79 7.00 14.51
N SER A 170 1.55 7.48 14.69
CA SER A 170 1.22 8.47 15.72
C SER A 170 1.53 7.94 17.12
N HIS A 171 1.24 6.66 17.39
CA HIS A 171 1.56 6.02 18.66
C HIS A 171 3.07 5.95 18.90
N ALA A 172 3.86 5.54 17.91
CA ALA A 172 5.32 5.50 18.04
C ALA A 172 5.91 6.89 18.32
N GLN A 173 5.40 7.93 17.65
CA GLN A 173 5.80 9.32 17.90
C GLN A 173 5.42 9.78 19.32
N ALA A 174 4.20 9.46 19.76
CA ALA A 174 3.74 9.76 21.11
C ALA A 174 4.64 9.07 22.16
N THR A 175 4.95 7.79 21.99
CA THR A 175 5.81 7.04 22.92
C THR A 175 7.23 7.63 23.00
N ASP A 176 7.84 8.02 21.87
CA ASP A 176 9.15 8.71 21.88
C ASP A 176 9.06 10.05 22.63
N PHE A 177 8.03 10.85 22.33
CA PHE A 177 7.82 12.14 23.00
C PHE A 177 7.63 11.96 24.51
N PHE A 178 6.81 10.99 24.92
CA PHE A 178 6.60 10.64 26.32
C PHE A 178 7.91 10.23 27.00
N GLY A 179 8.76 9.45 26.34
CA GLY A 179 10.08 9.09 26.84
C GLY A 179 10.96 10.31 27.15
N ARG A 180 10.84 11.39 26.36
CA ARG A 180 11.54 12.65 26.63
C ARG A 180 10.96 13.36 27.86
N ILE A 181 9.63 13.39 28.02
CA ILE A 181 8.98 13.94 29.22
C ILE A 181 9.47 13.22 30.48
N GLU A 182 9.48 11.88 30.48
CA GLU A 182 9.94 11.11 31.63
C GLU A 182 11.45 11.29 31.90
N SER A 183 12.26 11.53 30.87
CA SER A 183 13.68 11.89 31.04
C SER A 183 13.84 13.22 31.78
N VAL A 184 13.09 14.26 31.40
CA VAL A 184 13.11 15.55 32.09
C VAL A 184 12.54 15.43 33.50
N TRP A 185 11.48 14.62 33.70
CA TRP A 185 10.95 14.30 35.02
C TRP A 185 12.00 13.68 35.94
N ALA A 186 12.76 12.71 35.44
CA ALA A 186 13.85 12.09 36.20
C ALA A 186 14.97 13.09 36.55
N ASN A 187 15.25 14.08 35.68
CA ASN A 187 16.18 15.16 35.98
C ASN A 187 15.66 16.06 37.10
N TYR A 188 14.37 16.41 37.07
CA TYR A 188 13.72 17.14 38.16
C TYR A 188 13.86 16.41 39.51
N GLU A 189 13.60 15.10 39.53
CA GLU A 189 13.67 14.30 40.77
C GLU A 189 15.09 14.22 41.35
N LYS A 190 16.12 14.25 40.49
CA LYS A 190 17.53 14.20 40.89
C LYS A 190 18.15 15.57 41.16
N ALA A 191 17.51 16.65 40.72
CA ALA A 191 18.06 18.00 40.86
C ALA A 191 18.21 18.39 42.34
N GLU A 192 19.41 18.84 42.70
CA GLU A 192 19.73 19.29 44.06
C GLU A 192 19.49 20.81 44.21
N GLY A 193 19.63 21.57 43.12
CA GLY A 193 19.47 23.03 43.10
C GLY A 193 18.04 23.50 42.79
N ALA A 194 17.61 24.59 43.43
CA ALA A 194 16.31 25.20 43.18
C ALA A 194 16.13 25.70 41.73
N ALA A 195 17.19 26.24 41.12
CA ALA A 195 17.17 26.72 39.74
C ALA A 195 17.01 25.57 38.73
N GLU A 196 17.70 24.45 38.94
CA GLU A 196 17.60 23.26 38.09
C GLU A 196 16.21 22.62 38.20
N ARG A 197 15.65 22.57 39.43
CA ARG A 197 14.27 22.12 39.64
C ARG A 197 13.27 23.02 38.93
N LEU A 198 13.44 24.33 39.01
CA LEU A 198 12.56 25.29 38.34
C LEU A 198 12.58 25.09 36.82
N SER A 199 13.77 25.07 36.21
CA SER A 199 13.94 24.86 34.78
C SER A 199 13.31 23.55 34.31
N ALA A 200 13.55 22.44 35.03
CA ALA A 200 12.97 21.15 34.65
C ALA A 200 11.44 21.15 34.72
N LEU A 201 10.84 21.82 35.71
CA LEU A 201 9.38 21.93 35.83
C LEU A 201 8.76 22.78 34.71
N GLU A 202 9.45 23.84 34.26
CA GLU A 202 9.02 24.64 33.10
C GLU A 202 9.05 23.79 31.82
N ASP A 203 10.13 23.04 31.59
CA ASP A 203 10.26 22.11 30.47
C ASP A 203 9.17 21.03 30.50
N ILE A 204 8.92 20.40 31.65
CA ILE A 204 7.84 19.39 31.81
C ILE A 204 6.49 20.00 31.46
N LYS A 205 6.20 21.22 31.93
CA LYS A 205 4.92 21.90 31.66
C LYS A 205 4.73 22.14 30.17
N GLU A 206 5.74 22.68 29.48
CA GLU A 206 5.68 22.92 28.04
C GLU A 206 5.55 21.61 27.26
N MET A 207 6.43 20.64 27.52
CA MET A 207 6.44 19.37 26.82
C MET A 207 5.15 18.57 27.05
N ALA A 208 4.62 18.54 28.27
CA ALA A 208 3.38 17.86 28.56
C ALA A 208 2.19 18.53 27.85
N GLN A 209 2.13 19.86 27.78
CA GLN A 209 1.11 20.56 27.01
C GLN A 209 1.18 20.20 25.53
N ASN A 210 2.39 20.26 24.94
CA ASN A 210 2.62 19.89 23.54
C ASN A 210 2.19 18.44 23.26
N TYR A 211 2.51 17.49 24.14
CA TYR A 211 2.06 16.11 23.98
C TYR A 211 0.53 15.98 23.97
N LEU A 212 -0.17 16.68 24.87
CA LEU A 212 -1.64 16.59 24.97
C LEU A 212 -2.36 17.20 23.78
N ASP A 213 -1.73 18.20 23.14
CA ASP A 213 -2.23 18.90 21.96
C ASP A 213 -1.93 18.09 20.68
N ASP A 214 -0.70 17.58 20.53
CA ASP A 214 -0.25 16.86 19.33
C ASP A 214 -0.74 15.40 19.29
N PHE A 215 -0.94 14.75 20.45
CA PHE A 215 -1.34 13.34 20.57
C PHE A 215 -2.62 13.17 21.39
N PRO A 216 -3.79 13.65 20.89
CA PRO A 216 -5.04 13.62 21.65
C PRO A 216 -5.53 12.22 22.01
N ARG A 217 -5.06 11.18 21.28
CA ARG A 217 -5.35 9.75 21.52
C ARG A 217 -4.13 8.97 22.03
N GLY A 218 -3.09 9.65 22.51
CA GLY A 218 -1.88 9.01 23.05
C GLY A 218 -2.20 8.09 24.24
N ARG A 219 -1.54 6.92 24.32
CA ARG A 219 -1.83 5.91 25.37
C ARG A 219 -1.36 6.37 26.76
N GLU A 220 -0.39 7.29 26.81
CA GLU A 220 0.22 7.81 28.03
C GLU A 220 -0.41 9.12 28.52
N ARG A 221 -1.52 9.54 27.90
CA ARG A 221 -2.20 10.81 28.16
C ARG A 221 -2.45 11.07 29.64
N ASP A 222 -3.06 10.14 30.37
CA ASP A 222 -3.39 10.30 31.79
C ASP A 222 -2.15 10.57 32.66
N THR A 223 -1.05 9.89 32.34
CA THR A 223 0.24 10.11 33.01
C THR A 223 0.76 11.52 32.69
N VAL A 224 0.73 11.93 31.42
CA VAL A 224 1.16 13.26 30.99
C VAL A 224 0.32 14.37 31.62
N GLU A 225 -1.00 14.21 31.71
CA GLU A 225 -1.90 15.15 32.40
C GLU A 225 -1.53 15.29 33.89
N THR A 226 -1.17 14.17 34.53
CA THR A 226 -0.71 14.15 35.93
C THR A 226 0.63 14.89 36.08
N ARG A 227 1.57 14.70 35.15
CA ARG A 227 2.87 15.41 35.13
C ARG A 227 2.67 16.91 34.94
N LEU A 228 1.83 17.31 33.98
CA LEU A 228 1.48 18.70 33.70
C LEU A 228 0.89 19.40 34.94
N LYS A 229 -0.09 18.75 35.57
CA LYS A 229 -0.71 19.27 36.78
C LYS A 229 0.30 19.43 37.90
N THR A 230 1.09 18.40 38.16
CA THR A 230 2.10 18.42 39.23
C THR A 230 3.15 19.51 39.00
N ALA A 231 3.60 19.69 37.76
CA ALA A 231 4.55 20.74 37.44
C ALA A 231 3.94 22.13 37.63
N THR A 232 2.70 22.34 37.17
CA THR A 232 1.97 23.59 37.34
C THR A 232 1.77 23.95 38.81
N ASP A 233 1.34 23.00 39.64
CA ASP A 233 1.11 23.20 41.07
C ASP A 233 2.42 23.57 41.80
N LYS A 234 3.53 22.90 41.45
CA LYS A 234 4.85 23.17 42.05
C LYS A 234 5.41 24.52 41.63
N LEU A 235 5.25 24.91 40.36
CA LEU A 235 5.66 26.23 39.87
C LEU A 235 4.87 27.36 40.52
N GLY A 236 3.57 27.19 40.73
CA GLY A 236 2.72 28.18 41.39
C GLY A 236 2.96 28.32 42.91
N ALA A 237 3.73 27.40 43.51
CA ALA A 237 4.10 27.42 44.92
C ALA A 237 5.50 28.01 45.19
N ILE A 238 6.24 28.39 44.14
CA ILE A 238 7.55 29.05 44.18
C ILE A 238 7.34 30.57 44.03
#